data_AF-A0A8T4NW30-F1
#
_entry.id   AF-A0A8T4NW30-F1
#
_cell.length_a   1.000
_cell.length_b   1.000
_cell.length_c   1.000
_cell.angle_alpha   90.00
_cell.angle_beta   90.00
_cell.angle_gamma   90.00
#
_symmetry.space_group_name_H-M   'P 1'
#
loop_
_entity.id
_entity.type
_entity.pdbx_description
1 polymer ?
#
loop_
_entity_poly.entity_id
_entity_poly.type
_entity_poly.pdbx_seq_one_letter_code
_entity_poly.pdbx_strand_id
1 'polypeptide(L)'
;MTENFLWHKVSDEEIGKIRLQAKKIMDNFSEKLNSADLGEDILAEVKPNLFRQEKKSESGKCDAEFRKKIFANAPEKNEDFILAERGNWK
;
A
#
# COMPACT_ATOMS: atom_id res chain seq x y z
N MET A 1 -6.90 5.34 20.32
CA MET A 1 -7.66 4.49 19.37
C MET A 1 -6.83 4.28 18.10
N THR A 2 -5.66 3.64 18.18
CA THR A 2 -4.72 3.53 17.05
C THR A 2 -3.82 2.30 17.15
N GLU A 3 -4.39 1.12 17.43
CA GLU A 3 -3.59 -0.12 17.46
C GLU A 3 -4.03 -1.17 16.42
N ASN A 4 -5.14 -0.95 15.68
CA ASN A 4 -5.74 -1.99 14.84
C ASN A 4 -5.24 -2.04 13.37
N PHE A 5 -4.11 -1.40 13.06
CA PHE A 5 -3.49 -1.46 11.72
C PHE A 5 -2.11 -2.11 11.72
N LEU A 6 -1.63 -2.60 12.86
CA LEU A 6 -0.44 -3.44 12.88
C LEU A 6 -0.78 -4.83 12.35
N TRP A 7 0.17 -5.44 11.65
CA TRP A 7 0.08 -6.83 11.24
C TRP A 7 -0.19 -7.74 12.44
N HIS A 8 -1.15 -8.64 12.30
CA HIS A 8 -1.39 -9.72 13.27
C HIS A 8 -1.59 -11.05 12.55
N LYS A 9 -1.29 -12.13 13.25
CA LYS A 9 -1.58 -13.48 12.77
C LYS A 9 -3.09 -13.70 12.82
N VAL A 10 -3.69 -13.87 11.65
CA VAL A 10 -5.12 -14.14 11.50
C VAL A 10 -5.41 -15.59 11.89
N SER A 11 -6.39 -15.80 12.77
CA SER A 11 -6.86 -17.15 13.15
C SER A 11 -7.75 -17.78 12.06
N ASP A 12 -7.93 -19.11 12.06
CA ASP A 12 -8.77 -19.79 11.06
C ASP A 12 -10.23 -19.31 11.10
N GLU A 13 -10.77 -19.03 12.29
CA GLU A 13 -12.11 -18.46 12.47
C GLU A 13 -12.20 -17.05 11.86
N GLU A 14 -11.16 -16.24 12.06
CA GLU A 14 -11.08 -14.89 11.54
C GLU A 14 -10.90 -14.89 10.02
N ILE A 15 -10.11 -15.82 9.46
CA ILE A 15 -10.02 -16.06 8.01
C ILE A 15 -11.42 -16.35 7.44
N GLY A 16 -12.20 -17.18 8.12
CA GLY A 16 -13.58 -17.47 7.73
C GLY A 16 -14.46 -16.21 7.68
N LYS A 17 -14.39 -15.37 8.73
CA LYS A 17 -15.13 -14.10 8.81
C LYS A 17 -14.69 -13.12 7.73
N ILE A 18 -13.38 -12.98 7.50
CA ILE A 18 -12.82 -12.11 6.45
C ILE A 18 -13.30 -12.56 5.07
N ARG A 19 -13.26 -13.86 4.78
CA ARG A 19 -13.74 -14.41 3.51
C ARG A 19 -15.22 -14.11 3.27
N LEU A 20 -16.06 -14.29 4.29
CA LEU A 20 -17.49 -14.01 4.19
C LEU A 20 -17.76 -12.51 3.95
N GLN A 21 -17.07 -11.64 4.68
CA GLN A 21 -17.19 -10.19 4.51
C GLN A 21 -16.68 -9.74 3.15
N ALA A 22 -15.53 -10.24 2.70
CA ALA A 22 -14.97 -9.94 1.40
C ALA A 22 -15.92 -10.38 0.28
N LYS A 23 -16.48 -11.60 0.36
CA LYS A 23 -17.48 -12.07 -0.59
C LYS A 23 -18.69 -11.13 -0.65
N LYS A 24 -19.26 -10.78 0.51
CA LYS A 24 -20.40 -9.84 0.58
C LYS A 24 -20.08 -8.48 -0.04
N ILE A 25 -18.87 -7.95 0.17
CA ILE A 25 -18.44 -6.69 -0.44
C ILE A 25 -18.37 -6.82 -1.96
N MET A 26 -17.77 -7.90 -2.47
CA MET A 26 -17.63 -8.16 -3.91
C MET A 26 -18.98 -8.39 -4.59
N ASP A 27 -19.89 -9.15 -3.97
CA ASP A 27 -21.23 -9.41 -4.49
C ASP A 27 -22.02 -8.09 -4.55
N ASN A 28 -22.05 -7.32 -3.45
CA ASN A 28 -22.72 -6.02 -3.41
C ASN A 28 -22.14 -5.02 -4.42
N PHE A 29 -20.82 -5.02 -4.60
CA PHE A 29 -20.15 -4.16 -5.58
C PHE A 29 -20.57 -4.56 -7.00
N SER A 30 -20.59 -5.86 -7.30
CA SER A 30 -20.97 -6.39 -8.62
C SER A 30 -22.44 -6.09 -8.94
N GLU A 31 -23.33 -6.27 -7.99
CA GLU A 31 -24.75 -5.92 -8.12
C GLU A 31 -24.93 -4.42 -8.43
N LYS A 32 -24.26 -3.56 -7.66
CA LYS A 32 -24.33 -2.11 -7.88
C LYS A 32 -23.74 -1.71 -9.24
N LEU A 33 -22.64 -2.31 -9.64
CA LEU A 33 -21.99 -2.04 -10.91
C LEU A 33 -22.86 -2.46 -12.10
N ASN A 34 -23.56 -3.60 -12.00
CA ASN A 34 -24.53 -4.04 -13.01
C ASN A 34 -25.76 -3.11 -13.11
N SER A 35 -26.16 -2.50 -12.00
CA SER A 35 -27.29 -1.57 -11.94
C SER A 35 -26.94 -0.12 -12.28
N ALA A 36 -25.64 0.21 -12.33
CA ALA A 36 -25.17 1.56 -12.59
C ALA A 36 -25.19 1.84 -14.09
N ASP A 37 -25.84 2.94 -14.48
CA ASP A 37 -25.69 3.50 -15.82
C ASP A 37 -24.36 4.24 -15.89
N LEU A 38 -23.34 3.51 -16.32
CA LEU A 38 -21.98 4.00 -16.45
C LEU A 38 -21.85 4.72 -17.80
N GLY A 39 -22.26 5.98 -17.86
CA GLY A 39 -22.10 6.82 -19.05
C GLY A 39 -20.63 6.91 -19.53
N GLU A 40 -20.41 7.43 -20.73
CA GLU A 40 -19.09 7.49 -21.39
C GLU A 40 -18.03 8.32 -20.62
N ASP A 41 -18.44 9.15 -19.65
CA ASP A 41 -17.58 10.07 -18.89
C ASP A 41 -16.81 9.44 -17.71
N ILE A 42 -16.87 8.11 -17.51
CA ILE A 42 -16.23 7.42 -16.37
C ILE A 42 -14.75 7.08 -16.64
N LEU A 43 -14.26 7.38 -17.84
CA LEU A 43 -12.85 7.19 -18.15
C LEU A 43 -12.03 8.25 -17.41
N ALA A 44 -11.19 7.78 -16.48
CA ALA A 44 -10.17 8.63 -15.87
C ALA A 44 -9.37 9.32 -17.00
N GLU A 45 -9.20 10.64 -16.89
CA GLU A 45 -8.44 11.42 -17.87
C GLU A 45 -7.00 10.88 -17.92
N VAL A 46 -6.70 10.07 -18.94
CA VAL A 46 -5.35 9.55 -19.16
C VAL A 46 -4.54 10.70 -19.72
N LYS A 47 -3.85 11.42 -18.83
CA LYS A 47 -2.89 12.44 -19.26
C LYS A 47 -1.78 11.75 -20.05
N PRO A 48 -1.56 12.11 -21.33
CA PRO A 48 -0.41 11.59 -22.06
C PRO A 48 0.88 12.07 -21.38
N ASN A 49 1.90 11.21 -21.36
CA ASN A 49 3.25 11.48 -20.83
C ASN A 49 3.38 11.60 -19.30
N LEU A 50 2.90 10.59 -18.55
CA LEU A 50 3.14 10.43 -17.11
C LEU A 50 4.58 9.96 -16.74
N PHE A 51 5.55 10.10 -17.65
CA PHE A 51 6.92 9.73 -17.35
C PHE A 51 7.52 10.68 -16.31
N ARG A 52 8.02 10.11 -15.22
CA ARG A 52 8.82 10.87 -14.26
C ARG A 52 10.11 11.33 -14.95
N GLN A 53 10.28 12.63 -15.12
CA GLN A 53 11.59 13.17 -15.52
C GLN A 53 12.61 12.90 -14.41
N GLU A 54 13.66 12.18 -14.75
CA GLU A 54 14.80 12.02 -13.85
C GLU A 54 15.53 13.36 -13.76
N LYS A 55 15.32 14.09 -12.68
CA LYS A 55 16.23 15.17 -12.32
C LYS A 55 17.54 14.51 -11.89
N LYS A 56 18.59 14.66 -12.70
CA LYS A 56 19.96 14.44 -12.22
C LYS A 56 20.15 15.43 -11.06
N SER A 57 20.11 14.93 -9.83
CA SER A 57 20.49 15.75 -8.68
C SER A 57 21.93 16.19 -8.93
N GLU A 58 22.20 17.50 -8.87
CA GLU A 58 23.53 18.09 -9.14
C GLU A 58 24.65 17.48 -8.28
N SER A 59 24.28 16.74 -7.23
CA SER A 59 25.20 16.08 -6.31
C SER A 59 25.02 14.56 -6.18
N GLY A 60 23.99 13.96 -6.78
CA GLY A 60 23.64 12.55 -6.54
C GLY A 60 23.29 12.23 -5.07
N LYS A 61 23.22 13.24 -4.19
CA LYS A 61 23.04 13.04 -2.75
C LYS A 61 21.56 12.92 -2.41
N CYS A 62 21.25 11.88 -1.63
CA CYS A 62 19.96 11.71 -0.98
C CYS A 62 19.74 12.85 0.03
N ASP A 63 18.54 13.41 0.08
CA ASP A 63 18.16 14.42 1.06
C ASP A 63 18.35 13.89 2.50
N ALA A 64 19.11 14.62 3.31
CA ALA A 64 19.40 14.25 4.69
C ALA A 64 18.13 14.18 5.54
N GLU A 65 17.13 15.03 5.25
CA GLU A 65 15.84 15.01 5.93
C GLU A 65 15.02 13.76 5.57
N PHE A 66 15.05 13.35 4.30
CA PHE A 66 14.45 12.08 3.87
C PHE A 66 15.05 10.90 4.62
N ARG A 67 16.39 10.83 4.67
CA ARG A 67 17.11 9.78 5.41
C ARG A 67 16.69 9.73 6.87
N LYS A 68 16.69 10.88 7.55
CA LYS A 68 16.29 10.98 8.97
C LYS A 68 14.87 10.48 9.20
N LYS A 69 13.92 10.84 8.33
CA LYS A 69 12.51 10.42 8.45
C LYS A 69 12.33 8.91 8.29
N ILE A 70 13.00 8.30 7.30
CA ILE A 70 12.93 6.85 7.08
C ILE A 70 13.41 6.08 8.32
N PHE A 71 14.59 6.44 8.84
CA PHE A 71 15.15 5.77 10.01
C PHE A 71 14.45 6.13 11.33
N ALA A 72 13.75 7.26 11.42
CA ALA A 72 12.95 7.59 12.61
C ALA A 72 11.70 6.71 12.71
N ASN A 73 11.16 6.26 11.58
CA ASN A 73 9.95 5.43 11.51
C ASN A 73 10.25 3.92 11.45
N ALA A 74 11.52 3.52 11.43
CA ALA A 74 11.91 2.11 11.39
C ALA A 74 11.66 1.43 12.75
N PRO A 75 11.03 0.23 12.81
CA PRO A 75 10.79 -0.50 14.05
C PRO A 75 12.08 -0.82 14.81
N GLU A 76 13.10 -1.29 14.09
CA GLU A 76 14.45 -1.54 14.59
C GLU A 76 15.48 -1.04 13.59
N LYS A 77 16.57 -0.47 14.09
CA LYS A 77 17.69 0.01 13.26
C LYS A 77 19.01 -0.06 14.02
N ASN A 78 20.10 -0.14 13.26
CA ASN A 78 21.45 0.06 13.73
C ASN A 78 22.16 1.03 12.79
N GLU A 79 22.49 2.22 13.29
CA GLU A 79 23.09 3.30 12.49
C GLU A 79 22.31 3.57 11.20
N ASP A 80 22.85 3.07 10.08
CA ASP A 80 22.34 3.25 8.72
C ASP A 80 21.64 2.01 8.15
N PHE A 81 21.32 1.04 9.01
CA PHE A 81 20.69 -0.22 8.64
C PHE A 81 19.34 -0.37 9.33
N ILE A 82 18.32 -0.76 8.58
CA ILE A 82 17.05 -1.22 9.15
C ILE A 82 17.21 -2.71 9.47
N LEU A 83 16.95 -3.09 10.71
CA LEU A 83 17.01 -4.49 11.13
C LEU A 83 15.66 -5.15 10.87
N ALA A 84 15.69 -6.32 10.26
CA ALA A 84 14.51 -7.12 9.98
C ALA A 84 14.86 -8.60 10.10
N GLU A 85 13.85 -9.43 10.37
CA GLU A 85 14.03 -10.87 10.36
C GLU A 85 14.51 -11.35 8.99
N ARG A 86 15.48 -12.27 8.98
CA ARG A 86 15.94 -12.89 7.75
C ARG A 86 14.81 -13.75 7.19
N GLY A 87 14.13 -13.26 6.17
CA GLY A 87 13.14 -14.07 5.47
C GLY A 87 13.79 -15.29 4.81
N ASN A 88 13.22 -16.47 5.03
CA ASN A 88 13.51 -17.67 4.26
C ASN A 88 12.64 -17.65 3.00
N TRP A 89 12.95 -16.76 2.06
CA TRP A 89 12.29 -16.73 0.76
C TRP A 89 12.77 -17.96 -0.03
N LYS A 90 11.89 -18.93 -0.23
CA LYS A 90 12.09 -20.07 -1.14
C LYS A 90 11.40 -19.79 -2.47
#